data_AF-A0A9P9GCT9-F1
#
_entry.id   AF-A0A9P9GCT9-F1
#
_cell.length_a   1.000
_cell.length_b   1.000
_cell.length_c   1.000
_cell.angle_alpha   90.00
_cell.angle_beta   90.00
_cell.angle_gamma   90.00
#
_symmetry.space_group_name_H-M   'P 1'
#
loop_
_entity.id
_entity.type
_entity.pdbx_description
1 polymer ?
#
loop_
_entity_poly.entity_id
_entity_poly.type
_entity_poly.pdbx_seq_one_letter_code
_entity_poly.pdbx_strand_id
1 'polypeptide(L)'
;MLLNQFLLGALLALNSVAALPNPDADIHDVEARDDNHGGHHFRCPHDAYPTGNRKRPCVCKDPKEKYDRDFNKCVCKDGFRRKGHKCVCEDRKKEFRDGKCRCRDGMWEDRWGNCRCPKHKHWDDSEQKCKRGHDD
;
A
#
# COMPACT_ATOMS: atom_id res chain seq x y z
N MET A 1 -67.40 12.56 -61.41
CA MET A 1 -67.27 11.19 -61.96
C MET A 1 -66.31 10.46 -61.04
N LEU A 2 -66.78 9.51 -60.21
CA LEU A 2 -66.69 8.04 -60.43
C LEU A 2 -65.22 7.59 -60.29
N LEU A 3 -64.73 6.79 -59.33
CA LEU A 3 -65.17 5.60 -58.57
C LEU A 3 -64.42 5.61 -57.21
N ASN A 4 -65.01 5.29 -56.05
CA ASN A 4 -65.28 3.95 -55.49
C ASN A 4 -64.10 2.96 -55.49
N GLN A 5 -63.56 2.64 -54.30
CA GLN A 5 -63.28 1.28 -53.77
C GLN A 5 -62.42 1.38 -52.49
N PHE A 6 -62.99 1.14 -51.31
CA PHE A 6 -63.19 -0.15 -50.63
C PHE A 6 -61.95 -0.63 -49.83
N LEU A 7 -62.25 -0.93 -48.55
CA LEU A 7 -61.60 -1.93 -47.68
C LEU A 7 -60.38 -1.52 -46.86
N LEU A 8 -60.67 -1.19 -45.59
CA LEU A 8 -60.27 -1.98 -44.41
C LEU A 8 -58.98 -2.81 -44.56
N GLY A 9 -57.94 -2.41 -43.83
CA GLY A 9 -56.77 -3.26 -43.63
C GLY A 9 -55.85 -2.74 -42.54
N ALA A 10 -56.04 -3.28 -41.33
CA ALA A 10 -55.07 -3.33 -40.24
C ALA A 10 -54.85 -2.05 -39.39
N LEU A 11 -55.73 -1.91 -38.40
CA LEU A 11 -55.30 -1.68 -37.03
C LEU A 11 -54.14 -2.65 -36.68
N LEU A 12 -52.93 -2.14 -36.52
CA LEU A 12 -51.91 -2.77 -35.68
C LEU A 12 -51.41 -1.73 -34.69
N ALA A 13 -52.18 -1.62 -33.62
CA ALA A 13 -51.68 -1.16 -32.34
C ALA A 13 -50.54 -2.07 -31.90
N LEU A 14 -49.33 -1.53 -31.78
CA LEU A 14 -48.35 -2.04 -30.83
C LEU A 14 -47.67 -0.85 -30.16
N ASN A 15 -48.17 -0.57 -28.97
CA ASN A 15 -47.50 0.23 -27.95
C ASN A 15 -46.03 -0.19 -27.84
N SER A 16 -45.12 0.69 -28.22
CA SER A 16 -43.71 0.57 -27.84
C SER A 16 -43.46 1.63 -26.79
N VAL A 17 -43.48 1.19 -25.54
CA VAL A 17 -43.12 1.97 -24.36
C VAL A 17 -41.79 2.66 -24.59
N ALA A 18 -41.73 3.98 -24.35
CA ALA A 18 -40.48 4.67 -24.13
C ALA A 18 -39.87 4.14 -22.83
N ALA A 19 -39.08 3.07 -22.93
CA ALA A 19 -38.18 2.64 -21.88
C ALA A 19 -36.77 2.96 -22.39
N LEU A 20 -36.21 4.08 -21.92
CA LEU A 20 -34.76 4.23 -21.93
C LEU A 20 -34.20 3.02 -21.18
N PRO A 21 -33.30 2.20 -21.76
CA PRO A 21 -32.49 1.33 -20.92
C PRO A 21 -31.68 2.26 -20.03
N ASN A 22 -32.00 2.25 -18.74
CA ASN A 22 -31.13 2.73 -17.68
C ASN A 22 -29.77 2.04 -17.91
N PRO A 23 -28.68 2.75 -18.22
CA PRO A 23 -27.38 2.11 -18.22
C PRO A 23 -27.09 1.80 -16.75
N ASP A 24 -27.37 0.56 -16.33
CA ASP A 24 -26.74 0.02 -15.14
C ASP A 24 -25.24 0.20 -15.35
N ALA A 25 -24.69 1.10 -14.55
CA ALA A 25 -23.29 1.41 -14.50
C ALA A 25 -22.56 0.18 -13.94
N ASP A 26 -22.35 -0.82 -14.78
CA ASP A 26 -21.31 -1.81 -14.56
C ASP A 26 -20.03 -1.30 -15.21
N ILE A 27 -19.47 -0.28 -14.56
CA ILE A 27 -18.12 0.19 -14.81
C ILE A 27 -17.18 -0.85 -14.18
N HIS A 28 -17.12 -2.02 -14.81
CA HIS A 28 -15.93 -2.84 -14.72
C HIS A 28 -14.84 -2.10 -15.49
N ASP A 29 -14.14 -1.23 -14.74
CA ASP A 29 -12.87 -0.56 -15.02
C ASP A 29 -12.26 -0.94 -16.38
N VAL A 30 -12.79 -0.36 -17.45
CA VAL A 30 -12.08 -0.29 -18.71
C VAL A 30 -11.05 0.78 -18.51
N GLU A 31 -9.89 0.40 -17.95
CA GLU A 31 -8.69 1.23 -18.01
C GLU A 31 -8.49 1.57 -19.49
N ALA A 32 -8.81 2.82 -19.85
CA ALA A 32 -8.42 3.40 -21.11
C ALA A 32 -6.91 3.25 -21.21
N ARG A 33 -6.46 2.31 -22.05
CA ARG A 33 -5.05 2.23 -22.47
C ARG A 33 -4.76 3.46 -23.32
N ASP A 34 -4.39 4.55 -22.64
CA ASP A 34 -3.77 5.71 -23.26
C ASP A 34 -2.36 5.30 -23.70
N ASP A 35 -2.29 4.71 -24.90
CA ASP A 35 -1.07 4.34 -25.58
C ASP A 35 -0.44 5.54 -26.32
N ASN A 36 -0.33 6.73 -25.69
CA ASN A 36 0.56 7.77 -26.23
C ASN A 36 0.94 8.91 -25.25
N HIS A 37 1.84 8.65 -24.30
CA HIS A 37 2.65 9.72 -23.70
C HIS A 37 4.12 9.29 -23.55
N GLY A 38 4.98 9.93 -24.33
CA GLY A 38 6.43 9.76 -24.35
C GLY A 38 7.11 10.16 -23.03
N GLY A 39 7.09 9.25 -22.07
CA GLY A 39 7.90 9.32 -20.87
C GLY A 39 8.11 7.91 -20.33
N HIS A 40 9.35 7.54 -20.01
CA HIS A 40 9.62 6.32 -19.25
C HIS A 40 8.92 6.41 -17.88
N HIS A 41 7.64 6.08 -17.81
CA HIS A 41 6.91 5.94 -16.56
C HIS A 41 7.53 4.75 -15.82
N PHE A 42 8.44 5.04 -14.90
CA PHE A 42 9.01 4.04 -14.00
C PHE A 42 7.84 3.38 -13.25
N ARG A 43 7.51 2.13 -13.59
CA ARG A 43 6.47 1.38 -12.89
C ARG A 43 7.02 0.95 -11.54
N CYS A 44 6.58 1.64 -10.50
CA CYS A 44 6.90 1.27 -9.13
C CYS A 44 6.21 -0.04 -8.74
N PRO A 45 6.80 -0.82 -7.82
CA PRO A 45 6.15 -2.01 -7.28
C PRO A 45 4.88 -1.63 -6.51
N HIS A 46 4.01 -2.61 -6.29
CA HIS A 46 2.70 -2.41 -5.65
C HIS A 46 2.80 -1.79 -4.24
N ASP A 47 3.92 -2.00 -3.55
CA ASP A 47 4.23 -1.47 -2.22
C ASP A 47 4.96 -0.12 -2.24
N ALA A 48 4.99 0.58 -3.38
CA ALA A 48 5.59 1.90 -3.52
C ALA A 48 4.69 2.89 -4.28
N TYR A 49 4.96 4.18 -4.08
CA TYR A 49 4.36 5.27 -4.84
C TYR A 49 5.39 5.88 -5.80
N PRO A 50 4.98 6.25 -7.03
CA PRO A 50 5.83 7.03 -7.92
C PRO A 50 6.01 8.45 -7.36
N THR A 51 7.20 9.04 -7.56
CA THR A 51 7.51 10.39 -7.06
C THR A 51 7.55 11.46 -8.13
N GLY A 52 7.53 11.08 -9.42
CA GLY A 52 7.83 11.97 -10.54
C GLY A 52 9.31 12.39 -10.64
N ASN A 53 10.17 11.96 -9.71
CA ASN A 53 11.59 12.27 -9.70
C ASN A 53 12.42 11.15 -10.35
N ARG A 54 13.07 11.43 -11.48
CA ARG A 54 13.91 10.44 -12.19
C ARG A 54 15.04 9.85 -11.35
N LYS A 55 15.59 10.58 -10.37
CA LYS A 55 16.66 10.09 -9.48
C LYS A 55 16.13 9.19 -8.35
N ARG A 56 14.88 9.40 -7.94
CA ARG A 56 14.21 8.64 -6.86
C ARG A 56 12.81 8.25 -7.31
N PRO A 57 12.67 7.40 -8.33
CA PRO A 57 11.41 7.21 -9.04
C PRO A 57 10.29 6.68 -8.14
N CYS A 58 10.65 5.89 -7.12
CA CYS A 58 9.71 5.22 -6.23
C CYS A 58 10.06 5.47 -4.75
N VAL A 59 9.03 5.55 -3.92
CA VAL A 59 9.13 5.59 -2.45
C VAL A 59 8.22 4.52 -1.87
N CYS A 60 8.79 3.67 -1.01
CA CYS A 60 8.07 2.58 -0.36
C CYS A 60 7.01 3.10 0.61
N LYS A 61 5.87 2.39 0.67
CA LYS A 61 4.76 2.65 1.59
C LYS A 61 5.18 2.48 3.04
N ASP A 62 5.95 1.44 3.36
CA ASP A 62 6.48 1.25 4.70
C ASP A 62 7.70 2.17 4.93
N PRO A 63 7.68 3.06 5.94
CA PRO A 63 8.82 3.93 6.24
C PRO A 63 10.08 3.18 6.69
N LYS A 64 9.99 1.88 6.99
CA LYS A 64 11.11 0.99 7.34
C LYS A 64 11.74 0.33 6.10
N GLU A 65 11.26 0.65 4.90
CA GLU A 65 11.75 0.11 3.64
C GLU A 65 12.39 1.17 2.73
N LYS A 66 13.33 0.73 1.89
CA LYS A 66 13.92 1.51 0.80
C LYS A 66 13.61 0.82 -0.51
N TYR A 67 13.41 1.63 -1.56
CA TYR A 67 13.21 1.10 -2.89
C TYR A 67 14.54 0.59 -3.44
N ASP A 68 14.56 -0.68 -3.81
CA ASP A 68 15.67 -1.34 -4.49
C ASP A 68 15.39 -1.32 -5.99
N ARG A 69 16.24 -0.59 -6.73
CA ARG A 69 16.08 -0.39 -8.17
C ARG A 69 16.43 -1.65 -8.96
N ASP A 70 17.41 -2.41 -8.51
CA ASP A 70 17.92 -3.56 -9.23
C ASP A 70 16.91 -4.70 -9.23
N PHE A 71 16.16 -4.83 -8.12
CA PHE A 71 15.12 -5.84 -7.98
C PHE A 71 13.70 -5.30 -8.17
N ASN A 72 13.54 -4.01 -8.46
CA ASN A 72 12.26 -3.30 -8.56
C ASN A 72 11.29 -3.65 -7.42
N LYS A 73 11.75 -3.58 -6.17
CA LYS A 73 10.96 -3.96 -4.97
C LYS A 73 11.31 -3.11 -3.77
N CYS A 74 10.45 -3.10 -2.75
CA CYS A 74 10.80 -2.52 -1.46
C CYS A 74 11.51 -3.53 -0.56
N VAL A 75 12.65 -3.13 -0.02
CA VAL A 75 13.48 -3.94 0.88
C VAL A 75 13.65 -3.22 2.21
N CYS A 76 13.83 -3.96 3.31
CA CYS A 76 14.08 -3.35 4.60
C CYS A 76 15.31 -2.45 4.56
N LYS A 77 15.23 -1.29 5.20
CA LYS A 77 16.38 -0.40 5.42
C LYS A 77 17.40 -1.08 6.33
N ASP A 78 18.62 -0.56 6.32
CA ASP A 78 19.69 -1.05 7.19
C ASP A 78 19.28 -0.86 8.67
N GLY A 79 19.58 -1.85 9.51
CA GLY A 79 19.10 -1.91 10.91
C GLY A 79 17.68 -2.50 11.07
N PHE A 80 17.04 -2.90 9.97
CA PHE A 80 15.78 -3.62 9.97
C PHE A 80 15.91 -4.98 9.28
N ARG A 81 15.26 -6.00 9.83
CA ARG A 81 15.11 -7.32 9.20
C ARG A 81 13.67 -7.61 8.80
N ARG A 82 13.50 -8.47 7.81
CA ARG A 82 12.18 -8.98 7.41
C ARG A 82 11.69 -10.00 8.44
N LYS A 83 10.47 -9.80 8.96
CA LYS A 83 9.73 -10.78 9.78
C LYS A 83 8.31 -10.91 9.20
N GLY A 84 8.05 -12.01 8.51
CA GLY A 84 6.84 -12.16 7.69
C GLY A 84 6.81 -11.08 6.60
N HIS A 85 5.70 -10.36 6.46
CA HIS A 85 5.54 -9.28 5.49
C HIS A 85 6.02 -7.90 5.98
N LYS A 86 6.54 -7.78 7.22
CA LYS A 86 6.92 -6.50 7.82
C LYS A 86 8.43 -6.41 8.06
N CYS A 87 8.96 -5.19 8.00
CA CYS A 87 10.30 -4.92 8.51
C CYS A 87 10.23 -4.62 10.02
N VAL A 88 11.13 -5.18 10.80
CA VAL A 88 11.24 -4.95 12.26
C VAL A 88 12.69 -4.59 12.59
N CYS A 89 12.94 -3.87 13.68
CA CYS A 89 14.30 -3.61 14.13
C CYS A 89 15.07 -4.92 14.32
N GLU A 90 16.33 -4.95 13.87
CA GLU A 90 17.21 -6.11 14.05
C GLU A 90 17.43 -6.42 15.53
N ASP A 91 17.75 -5.38 16.31
CA ASP A 91 17.84 -5.46 17.76
C ASP A 91 16.43 -5.46 18.37
N ARG A 92 16.08 -6.55 19.07
CA ARG A 92 14.78 -6.71 19.76
C ARG A 92 14.59 -5.72 20.91
N LYS A 93 15.68 -5.17 21.47
CA LYS A 93 15.64 -4.12 22.49
C LYS A 93 15.34 -2.74 21.90
N LYS A 94 15.32 -2.64 20.56
CA LYS A 94 14.93 -1.42 19.84
C LYS A 94 13.53 -1.57 19.25
N GLU A 95 12.86 -0.44 19.10
CA GLU A 95 11.59 -0.31 18.41
C GLU A 95 11.58 0.92 17.50
N PHE A 96 10.69 0.91 16.50
CA PHE A 96 10.62 1.97 15.52
C PHE A 96 9.94 3.21 16.10
N ARG A 97 10.71 4.28 16.34
CA ARG A 97 10.23 5.58 16.83
C ARG A 97 11.00 6.71 16.14
N ASP A 98 10.28 7.78 15.80
CA ASP A 98 10.83 8.94 15.08
C ASP A 98 11.56 8.57 13.78
N GLY A 99 11.02 7.62 13.01
CA GLY A 99 11.60 7.23 11.72
C GLY A 99 12.85 6.34 11.80
N LYS A 100 13.27 5.90 13.00
CA LYS A 100 14.43 5.01 13.19
C LYS A 100 14.22 4.00 14.32
N CYS A 101 15.10 3.00 14.40
CA CYS A 101 15.14 2.09 15.56
C CYS A 101 15.80 2.78 16.75
N ARG A 102 15.08 2.85 17.88
CA ARG A 102 15.56 3.40 19.15
C ARG A 102 15.35 2.40 20.27
N CYS A 103 16.15 2.49 21.33
CA CYS A 103 15.93 1.66 22.51
C CYS A 103 14.50 1.81 23.04
N ARG A 104 13.93 0.69 23.48
CA ARG A 104 12.62 0.64 24.13
C ARG A 104 12.63 1.42 25.46
N ASP A 105 11.44 1.71 25.94
CA ASP A 105 11.29 2.52 27.15
C ASP A 105 11.96 1.93 28.38
N GLY A 106 12.51 2.82 29.19
CA GLY A 106 13.29 2.46 30.38
C GLY A 106 14.71 2.00 30.08
N MET A 107 15.15 2.00 28.82
CA MET A 107 16.53 1.73 28.42
C MET A 107 17.26 3.01 28.00
N TRP A 108 18.58 2.98 28.06
CA TRP A 108 19.43 4.01 27.47
C TRP A 108 20.39 3.37 26.47
N GLU A 109 20.81 4.15 25.48
CA GLU A 109 21.75 3.71 24.44
C GLU A 109 23.19 4.05 24.87
N ASP A 110 24.07 3.06 24.88
CA ASP A 110 25.48 3.27 25.19
C ASP A 110 26.25 3.90 24.03
N ARG A 111 27.52 4.25 24.26
CA ARG A 111 28.38 4.91 23.25
C ARG A 111 28.60 4.08 21.98
N TRP A 112 28.29 2.78 22.01
CA TRP A 112 28.39 1.86 20.88
C TRP A 112 27.04 1.56 20.24
N GLY A 113 25.96 2.21 20.71
CA GLY A 113 24.62 2.02 20.17
C GLY A 113 23.86 0.83 20.77
N ASN A 114 24.33 0.21 21.86
CA ASN A 114 23.62 -0.91 22.49
C ASN A 114 22.64 -0.42 23.55
N CYS A 115 21.46 -1.03 23.60
CA CYS A 115 20.46 -0.72 24.62
C CYS A 115 20.78 -1.40 25.96
N ARG A 116 20.87 -0.59 27.01
CA ARG A 116 21.17 -1.01 28.39
C ARG A 116 19.99 -0.75 29.30
N CYS A 117 19.70 -1.71 30.17
CA CYS A 117 18.79 -1.50 31.28
C CYS A 117 19.44 -0.60 32.35
N PRO A 118 18.63 0.04 33.22
CA PRO A 118 19.12 0.72 34.41
C PRO A 118 19.82 -0.26 35.36
N LYS A 119 20.59 0.26 36.32
CA LYS A 119 21.24 -0.57 37.35
C LYS A 119 20.23 -1.48 38.05
N HIS A 120 20.64 -2.71 38.40
CA HIS A 120 19.83 -3.75 39.05
C HIS A 120 18.60 -4.21 38.24
N LYS A 121 18.57 -3.90 36.94
CA LYS A 121 17.56 -4.41 36.02
C LYS A 121 18.19 -5.21 34.89
N HIS A 122 17.49 -6.24 34.44
CA HIS A 122 17.86 -7.04 33.27
C HIS A 122 16.75 -6.99 32.22
N TRP A 123 17.11 -7.29 30.98
CA TRP A 123 16.17 -7.35 29.87
C TRP A 123 15.39 -8.66 29.91
N ASP A 124 14.06 -8.59 29.93
CA ASP A 124 13.18 -9.73 29.75
C ASP A 124 12.75 -9.79 28.27
N ASP A 125 13.19 -10.81 27.54
CA ASP A 125 12.87 -10.99 26.12
C ASP A 125 11.39 -11.36 25.89
N SER A 126 10.72 -11.99 26.86
CA SER A 126 9.31 -12.39 26.72
C SER A 126 8.38 -11.18 26.88
N GLU A 127 8.67 -10.33 27.87
CA GLU A 127 7.89 -9.13 28.15
C GLU A 127 8.42 -7.88 27.43
N GLN A 128 9.54 -7.99 26.74
CA GLN A 128 10.18 -6.90 25.99
C GLN A 128 10.37 -5.63 26.84
N LYS A 129 10.82 -5.78 28.09
CA LYS A 129 11.07 -4.67 29.02
C LYS A 129 12.14 -5.00 30.06
N CYS A 130 12.70 -3.97 30.69
CA CYS A 130 13.63 -4.14 31.79
C CYS A 130 12.89 -4.48 33.10
N LYS A 131 13.24 -5.59 33.74
CA LYS A 131 12.72 -6.03 35.03
C LYS A 131 13.80 -5.97 36.11
N ARG A 132 13.39 -5.86 37.37
CA ARG A 132 14.31 -5.99 38.51
C ARG A 132 14.88 -7.41 38.50
N GLY A 133 16.20 -7.53 38.67
CA GLY A 133 16.79 -8.84 38.98
C GLY A 133 16.29 -9.31 40.35
N HIS A 134 16.21 -10.62 40.54
CA HIS A 134 16.47 -11.16 41.87
C HIS A 134 17.97 -10.97 42.06
N ASP A 135 18.36 -10.10 43.00
CA ASP A 135 19.74 -10.11 43.51
C ASP A 135 19.85 -11.43 44.30
N ASP A 136 20.59 -12.40 43.76
CA ASP A 136 20.99 -13.63 44.47
C ASP A 136 22.11 -13.30 45.48
#